data_AF-A0AAP5IAJ7-F1
#
_entry.id   AF-A0AAP5IAJ7-F1
#
_cell.length_a   1.000
_cell.length_b   1.000
_cell.length_c   1.000
_cell.angle_alpha   90.00
_cell.angle_beta   90.00
_cell.angle_gamma   90.00
#
_symmetry.space_group_name_H-M   'P 1'
#
loop_
_entity.id
_entity.type
_entity.pdbx_description
1 polymer ?
#
loop_
_entity_poly.entity_id
_entity_poly.type
_entity_poly.pdbx_seq_one_letter_code
_entity_poly.pdbx_strand_id
1 'polypeptide(L)'
;MNFFEKLSGAIAKNQSLLFVGLDPNLEMMPTYYASSDIMSSLLDWLQFIISETSNKVCAYKPTLGFYEALGVPGLELLHKILATIPADIPVILDTKHNDLNTGTMFARTVFSQWGVDAITVTPYAGQDNVAPFLLYPEKAVFVLCCTSNPAAATFQEYPTNPTELPLYLQVAKESKNWGTPEQLCLEVGTTKPDILARIRTIVPERIIMARSIWGEKNILPKILTSGLTASGDGLLIPVPQDILGHSDLSKQVQSLQEQVNQVRNEIIRDASSCSVWLPDVCFLNQHPHQELILQLYDIGCIMFGKFVQASGATFPYYIDLRKIISNPQLFNQVLSAYEEILQTLTFDRLAGIPYGSLPTATGLSLRLHCPMIFPRKEVKAHGTRRLIEGEFNPGEKVVVVDDILISGKSAMEGAEKLKSAGLNVDDIVVLIDHGQGVQDRLRENGYQAHAVLKLSEIIETLYQAGRINEEEFNSFYQE
;
A
#
# COMPACT_ATOMS: atom_id res chain seq x y z
N MET A 1 -10.83 16.47 16.32
CA MET A 1 -10.24 15.79 15.16
C MET A 1 -8.91 16.45 14.88
N ASN A 2 -7.83 15.69 14.97
CA ASN A 2 -6.51 16.18 14.59
C ASN A 2 -6.38 16.27 13.05
N PHE A 3 -5.31 16.93 12.58
CA PHE A 3 -5.01 17.08 11.16
C PHE A 3 -4.96 15.73 10.42
N PHE A 4 -4.30 14.71 10.97
CA PHE A 4 -4.09 13.43 10.30
C PHE A 4 -5.38 12.61 10.20
N GLU A 5 -6.28 12.70 11.19
CA GLU A 5 -7.63 12.13 11.14
C GLU A 5 -8.47 12.77 10.03
N LYS A 6 -8.46 14.10 9.95
CA LYS A 6 -9.15 14.83 8.87
C LYS A 6 -8.57 14.44 7.50
N LEU A 7 -7.24 14.45 7.38
CA LEU A 7 -6.56 14.12 6.13
C LEU A 7 -6.86 12.67 5.70
N SER A 8 -6.69 11.70 6.59
CA SER A 8 -6.98 10.29 6.29
C SER A 8 -8.46 10.08 5.96
N GLY A 9 -9.36 10.75 6.69
CA GLY A 9 -10.79 10.76 6.41
C GLY A 9 -11.11 11.31 5.03
N ALA A 10 -10.52 12.45 4.65
CA ALA A 10 -10.70 13.06 3.34
C ALA A 10 -10.08 12.22 2.21
N ILE A 11 -8.89 11.65 2.41
CA ILE A 11 -8.25 10.71 1.47
C ILE A 11 -9.18 9.50 1.24
N ALA A 12 -9.71 8.90 2.30
CA ALA A 12 -10.58 7.72 2.20
C ALA A 12 -11.95 8.05 1.58
N LYS A 13 -12.59 9.14 2.02
CA LYS A 13 -13.90 9.57 1.53
C LYS A 13 -13.86 9.95 0.06
N ASN A 14 -12.86 10.75 -0.32
CA ASN A 14 -12.77 11.26 -1.68
C ASN A 14 -11.96 10.35 -2.59
N GLN A 15 -11.21 9.36 -2.06
CA GLN A 15 -10.25 8.55 -2.82
C GLN A 15 -9.25 9.45 -3.55
N SER A 16 -8.58 10.35 -2.82
CA SER A 16 -7.74 11.38 -3.41
C SER A 16 -6.49 11.66 -2.59
N LEU A 17 -5.38 11.93 -3.27
CA LEU A 17 -4.17 12.53 -2.70
C LEU A 17 -3.98 13.99 -3.15
N LEU A 18 -4.99 14.54 -3.84
CA LEU A 18 -4.90 15.88 -4.42
C LEU A 18 -5.18 16.94 -3.37
N PHE A 19 -4.43 18.04 -3.41
CA PHE A 19 -4.77 19.27 -2.68
C PHE A 19 -4.86 20.45 -3.64
N VAL A 20 -5.70 21.42 -3.31
CA VAL A 20 -5.89 22.63 -4.12
C VAL A 20 -5.31 23.84 -3.41
N GLY A 21 -4.51 24.63 -4.13
CA GLY A 21 -4.10 25.96 -3.68
C GLY A 21 -5.25 26.95 -3.79
N LEU A 22 -5.53 27.67 -2.71
CA LEU A 22 -6.55 28.72 -2.66
C LEU A 22 -5.85 30.07 -2.60
N ASP A 23 -5.26 30.46 -3.72
CA ASP A 23 -4.43 31.66 -3.82
C ASP A 23 -5.20 32.73 -4.62
N PRO A 24 -5.50 33.93 -4.05
CA PRO A 24 -6.20 35.01 -4.74
C PRO A 24 -5.29 35.72 -5.76
N ASN A 25 -4.83 34.97 -6.77
CA ASN A 25 -3.98 35.48 -7.83
C ASN A 25 -4.83 36.07 -8.96
N LEU A 26 -4.79 37.40 -9.10
CA LEU A 26 -5.54 38.13 -10.14
C LEU A 26 -5.15 37.74 -11.56
N GLU A 27 -3.91 37.33 -11.81
CA GLU A 27 -3.45 36.92 -13.14
C GLU A 27 -4.06 35.58 -13.57
N MET A 28 -4.45 34.75 -12.61
CA MET A 28 -5.03 33.42 -12.83
C MET A 28 -6.56 33.42 -12.78
N MET A 29 -7.15 34.48 -12.22
CA MET A 29 -8.60 34.60 -12.11
C MET A 29 -9.22 34.77 -13.49
N PRO A 30 -10.25 33.97 -13.86
CA PRO A 30 -10.88 34.11 -15.16
C PRO A 30 -11.53 35.48 -15.36
N THR A 31 -11.45 36.00 -16.58
CA THR A 31 -11.95 37.34 -16.92
C THR A 31 -13.45 37.49 -16.71
N TYR A 32 -14.22 36.40 -16.75
CA TYR A 32 -15.67 36.43 -16.49
C TYR A 32 -16.04 36.58 -15.01
N TYR A 33 -15.08 36.42 -14.08
CA TYR A 33 -15.24 36.83 -12.68
C TYR A 33 -14.85 38.29 -12.45
N ALA A 34 -14.10 38.91 -13.37
CA ALA A 34 -13.61 40.26 -13.18
C ALA A 34 -14.77 41.27 -13.17
N SER A 35 -15.01 41.89 -12.00
CA SER A 35 -15.98 42.97 -11.81
C SER A 35 -15.30 44.24 -11.32
N SER A 36 -16.08 45.31 -11.12
CA SER A 36 -15.57 46.55 -10.50
C SER A 36 -15.11 46.37 -9.06
N ASP A 37 -15.59 45.33 -8.37
CA ASP A 37 -15.14 44.96 -7.02
C ASP A 37 -14.25 43.71 -7.08
N ILE A 38 -12.94 43.95 -7.03
CA ILE A 38 -11.91 42.91 -7.09
C ILE A 38 -12.05 41.91 -5.93
N MET A 39 -12.40 42.37 -4.73
CA MET A 39 -12.46 41.51 -3.55
C MET A 39 -13.63 40.53 -3.60
N SER A 40 -14.80 41.00 -4.05
CA SER A 40 -15.95 40.13 -4.29
C SER A 40 -15.67 39.14 -5.42
N SER A 41 -15.00 39.58 -6.49
CA SER A 41 -14.61 38.72 -7.61
C SER A 41 -13.70 37.57 -7.18
N LEU A 42 -12.69 37.86 -6.36
CA LEU A 42 -11.77 36.87 -5.79
C LEU A 42 -12.49 35.90 -4.85
N LEU A 43 -13.41 36.41 -4.01
CA LEU A 43 -14.23 35.58 -3.14
C LEU A 43 -15.05 34.58 -3.95
N ASP A 44 -15.83 35.06 -4.92
CA ASP A 44 -16.70 34.23 -5.74
C ASP A 44 -15.90 33.14 -6.48
N TRP A 45 -14.74 33.49 -7.04
CA TRP A 45 -13.90 32.53 -7.75
C TRP A 45 -13.30 31.46 -6.82
N LEU A 46 -12.78 31.84 -5.65
CA LEU A 46 -12.25 30.86 -4.69
C LEU A 46 -13.36 29.97 -4.12
N GLN A 47 -14.57 30.50 -3.90
CA GLN A 47 -15.73 29.70 -3.48
C GLN A 47 -16.16 28.71 -4.57
N PHE A 48 -16.14 29.12 -5.84
CA PHE A 48 -16.36 28.22 -6.98
C PHE A 48 -15.33 27.08 -7.03
N ILE A 49 -14.04 27.40 -6.83
CA ILE A 49 -13.00 26.35 -6.77
C ILE A 49 -13.34 25.34 -5.66
N ILE A 50 -13.73 25.80 -4.47
CA ILE A 50 -14.09 24.91 -3.37
C ILE A 50 -15.31 24.04 -3.74
N SER A 51 -16.36 24.63 -4.32
CA SER A 51 -17.57 23.88 -4.69
C SER A 51 -17.30 22.79 -5.73
N GLU A 52 -16.43 23.06 -6.71
CA GLU A 52 -16.12 22.11 -7.78
C GLU A 52 -15.16 20.99 -7.36
N THR A 53 -14.37 21.21 -6.30
CA THR A 53 -13.24 20.33 -5.94
C THR A 53 -13.38 19.61 -4.60
N SER A 54 -14.27 20.06 -3.70
CA SER A 54 -14.36 19.55 -2.32
C SER A 54 -14.58 18.03 -2.21
N ASN A 55 -15.24 17.41 -3.18
CA ASN A 55 -15.45 15.96 -3.23
C ASN A 55 -14.34 15.17 -3.96
N LYS A 56 -13.24 15.83 -4.35
CA LYS A 56 -12.14 15.24 -5.15
C LYS A 56 -10.76 15.52 -4.58
N VAL A 57 -10.65 16.25 -3.48
CA VAL A 57 -9.38 16.66 -2.86
C VAL A 57 -9.30 16.19 -1.42
N CYS A 58 -8.11 16.01 -0.89
CA CYS A 58 -7.87 15.64 0.50
C CYS A 58 -7.46 16.81 1.38
N ALA A 59 -7.12 17.98 0.82
CA ALA A 59 -6.76 19.18 1.58
C ALA A 59 -6.91 20.46 0.73
N TYR A 60 -7.02 21.60 1.41
CA TYR A 60 -6.86 22.92 0.80
C TYR A 60 -5.64 23.63 1.37
N LYS A 61 -4.92 24.37 0.52
CA LYS A 61 -3.69 25.05 0.88
C LYS A 61 -3.68 26.53 0.47
N PRO A 62 -4.31 27.44 1.25
CA PRO A 62 -4.15 28.87 1.03
C PRO A 62 -2.72 29.33 1.32
N THR A 63 -2.13 30.16 0.45
CA THR A 63 -0.81 30.76 0.65
C THR A 63 -0.96 32.16 1.23
N LEU A 64 -0.51 32.36 2.48
CA LEU A 64 -0.74 33.59 3.23
C LEU A 64 -0.24 34.85 2.51
N GLY A 65 0.91 34.76 1.85
CA GLY A 65 1.52 35.91 1.15
C GLY A 65 0.63 36.54 0.06
N PHE A 66 -0.23 35.76 -0.62
CA PHE A 66 -1.18 36.33 -1.59
C PHE A 66 -2.27 37.16 -0.91
N TYR A 67 -2.71 36.76 0.28
CA TYR A 67 -3.70 37.50 1.05
C TYR A 67 -3.08 38.75 1.69
N GLU A 68 -1.86 38.64 2.22
CA GLU A 68 -1.14 39.79 2.79
C GLU A 68 -0.87 40.88 1.74
N ALA A 69 -0.56 40.49 0.50
CA ALA A 69 -0.34 41.42 -0.61
C ALA A 69 -1.59 42.27 -0.95
N LEU A 70 -2.78 41.82 -0.59
CA LEU A 70 -4.05 42.54 -0.74
C LEU A 70 -4.39 43.43 0.48
N GLY A 71 -3.52 43.49 1.49
CA GLY A 71 -3.70 44.28 2.71
C GLY A 71 -4.79 43.72 3.64
N VAL A 72 -5.38 44.61 4.45
CA VAL A 72 -6.45 44.24 5.41
C VAL A 72 -7.62 43.52 4.73
N PRO A 73 -8.15 43.99 3.57
CA PRO A 73 -9.21 43.27 2.86
C PRO A 73 -8.81 41.85 2.47
N GLY A 74 -7.53 41.62 2.16
CA GLY A 74 -6.99 40.29 1.88
C GLY A 74 -7.07 39.34 3.07
N LEU A 75 -6.75 39.81 4.27
CA LEU A 75 -6.89 39.00 5.48
C LEU A 75 -8.37 38.73 5.82
N GLU A 76 -9.26 39.69 5.58
CA GLU A 76 -10.71 39.47 5.68
C GLU A 76 -11.20 38.43 4.67
N LEU A 77 -10.68 38.46 3.44
CA LEU A 77 -10.95 37.44 2.42
C LEU A 77 -10.46 36.06 2.89
N LEU A 78 -9.24 35.95 3.43
CA LEU A 78 -8.74 34.69 3.99
C LEU A 78 -9.72 34.11 5.01
N HIS A 79 -10.20 34.93 5.95
CA HIS A 79 -11.18 34.49 6.94
C HIS A 79 -12.48 33.96 6.32
N LYS A 80 -13.01 34.61 5.28
CA LYS A 80 -14.20 34.14 4.56
C LYS A 80 -13.96 32.82 3.84
N ILE A 81 -12.78 32.65 3.23
CA ILE A 81 -12.39 31.43 2.54
C ILE A 81 -12.20 30.27 3.51
N LEU A 82 -11.52 30.48 4.63
CA LEU A 82 -11.38 29.48 5.70
C LEU A 82 -12.75 29.00 6.20
N ALA A 83 -13.71 29.92 6.35
CA ALA A 83 -15.07 29.58 6.76
C ALA A 83 -15.89 28.84 5.68
N THR A 84 -15.49 28.91 4.42
CA THR A 84 -16.18 28.23 3.30
C THR A 84 -15.72 26.78 3.13
N ILE A 85 -14.50 26.44 3.57
CA ILE A 85 -13.94 25.09 3.42
C ILE A 85 -14.75 24.10 4.29
N PRO A 86 -15.17 22.93 3.75
CA PRO A 86 -15.84 21.90 4.53
C PRO A 86 -15.02 21.45 5.74
N ALA A 87 -15.66 21.35 6.91
CA ALA A 87 -14.98 21.10 8.18
C ALA A 87 -14.23 19.76 8.26
N ASP A 88 -14.60 18.79 7.41
CA ASP A 88 -13.96 17.48 7.28
C ASP A 88 -12.71 17.48 6.40
N ILE A 89 -12.45 18.55 5.64
CA ILE A 89 -11.25 18.70 4.80
C ILE A 89 -10.22 19.55 5.55
N PRO A 90 -8.98 19.05 5.75
CA PRO A 90 -7.96 19.80 6.45
C PRO A 90 -7.46 21.02 5.66
N VAL A 91 -7.13 22.08 6.39
CA VAL A 91 -6.51 23.30 5.84
C VAL A 91 -5.03 23.38 6.20
N ILE A 92 -4.18 23.52 5.18
CA ILE A 92 -2.74 23.72 5.30
C ILE A 92 -2.41 25.17 4.94
N LEU A 93 -2.17 26.04 5.92
CA LEU A 93 -1.80 27.43 5.64
C LEU A 93 -0.32 27.51 5.26
N ASP A 94 -0.05 27.90 4.02
CA ASP A 94 1.32 28.06 3.53
C ASP A 94 1.86 29.44 3.89
N THR A 95 2.65 29.51 4.96
CA THR A 95 3.23 30.75 5.51
C THR A 95 4.75 30.83 5.34
N LYS A 96 5.43 29.67 5.26
CA LYS A 96 6.89 29.54 5.32
C LYS A 96 7.52 30.29 6.49
N HIS A 97 6.78 30.40 7.60
CA HIS A 97 7.16 31.17 8.78
C HIS A 97 8.54 30.75 9.31
N ASN A 98 9.32 31.73 9.76
CA ASN A 98 10.66 31.53 10.29
C ASN A 98 11.07 32.68 11.21
N ASP A 99 10.45 32.77 12.38
CA ASP A 99 10.78 33.77 13.39
C ASP A 99 10.60 33.23 14.81
N LEU A 100 11.66 33.36 15.63
CA LEU A 100 11.72 32.85 17.00
C LEU A 100 10.80 33.63 17.96
N ASN A 101 10.79 34.96 17.84
CA ASN A 101 10.15 35.85 18.80
C ASN A 101 8.62 35.83 18.66
N THR A 102 8.13 35.69 17.44
CA THR A 102 6.70 35.74 17.11
C THR A 102 6.08 34.35 16.96
N GLY A 103 6.88 33.28 16.85
CA GLY A 103 6.42 31.92 16.59
C GLY A 103 5.30 31.44 17.52
N THR A 104 5.43 31.64 18.84
CA THR A 104 4.40 31.23 19.81
C THR A 104 3.08 31.97 19.62
N MET A 105 3.13 33.28 19.40
CA MET A 105 1.93 34.09 19.19
C MET A 105 1.28 33.77 17.85
N PHE A 106 2.10 33.57 16.81
CA PHE A 106 1.62 33.23 15.48
C PHE A 106 0.99 31.84 15.44
N ALA A 107 1.59 30.83 16.07
CA ALA A 107 1.02 29.49 16.21
C ALA A 107 -0.35 29.53 16.90
N ARG A 108 -0.48 30.31 17.99
CA ARG A 108 -1.77 30.51 18.67
C ARG A 108 -2.81 31.15 17.75
N THR A 109 -2.45 32.18 16.99
CA THR A 109 -3.37 32.84 16.06
C THR A 109 -3.85 31.86 14.99
N VAL A 110 -2.92 31.21 14.28
CA VAL A 110 -3.23 30.31 13.16
C VAL A 110 -4.05 29.10 13.62
N PHE A 111 -3.65 28.42 14.70
CA PHE A 111 -4.31 27.19 15.12
C PHE A 111 -5.56 27.41 15.98
N SER A 112 -5.54 28.40 16.89
CA SER A 112 -6.65 28.60 17.84
C SER A 112 -7.69 29.61 17.35
N GLN A 113 -7.27 30.66 16.65
CA GLN A 113 -8.20 31.70 16.21
C GLN A 113 -8.69 31.46 14.78
N TRP A 114 -7.78 31.09 13.87
CA TRP A 114 -8.12 30.88 12.46
C TRP A 114 -8.58 29.46 12.16
N GLY A 115 -8.39 28.52 13.10
CA GLY A 115 -8.87 27.15 12.97
C GLY A 115 -8.13 26.31 11.92
N VAL A 116 -6.96 26.76 11.47
CA VAL A 116 -6.12 26.04 10.50
C VAL A 116 -5.62 24.73 11.10
N ASP A 117 -5.44 23.69 10.29
CA ASP A 117 -5.04 22.36 10.73
C ASP A 117 -3.53 22.09 10.60
N ALA A 118 -2.87 22.72 9.63
CA ALA A 118 -1.42 22.62 9.46
C ALA A 118 -0.79 23.91 8.91
N ILE A 119 0.53 24.05 9.07
CA ILE A 119 1.28 25.23 8.61
C ILE A 119 2.58 24.82 7.91
N THR A 120 3.04 25.60 6.93
CA THR A 120 4.41 25.47 6.39
C THR A 120 5.41 26.37 7.13
N VAL A 121 6.63 25.88 7.36
CA VAL A 121 7.73 26.61 8.03
C VAL A 121 9.05 26.37 7.32
N THR A 122 10.01 27.28 7.51
CA THR A 122 11.37 27.14 6.94
C THR A 122 12.33 26.56 7.99
N PRO A 123 13.18 25.57 7.66
CA PRO A 123 14.06 24.88 8.63
C PRO A 123 15.35 25.65 8.99
N TYR A 124 15.64 26.76 8.31
CA TYR A 124 16.99 27.34 8.27
C TYR A 124 17.52 27.73 9.65
N ALA A 125 16.65 28.22 10.54
CA ALA A 125 17.00 28.62 11.90
C ALA A 125 16.98 27.46 12.92
N GLY A 126 16.72 26.23 12.47
CA GLY A 126 16.69 25.04 13.31
C GLY A 126 15.36 24.80 14.04
N GLN A 127 15.38 23.80 14.92
CA GLN A 127 14.19 23.29 15.61
C GLN A 127 13.49 24.33 16.49
N ASP A 128 14.24 25.27 17.09
CA ASP A 128 13.69 26.26 18.03
C ASP A 128 12.60 27.13 17.39
N ASN A 129 12.69 27.42 16.09
CA ASN A 129 11.67 28.17 15.35
C ASN A 129 10.45 27.32 14.98
N VAL A 130 10.60 26.00 14.96
CA VAL A 130 9.54 25.04 14.61
C VAL A 130 8.78 24.58 15.86
N ALA A 131 9.48 24.51 17.00
CA ALA A 131 8.96 24.02 18.27
C ALA A 131 7.63 24.67 18.71
N PRO A 132 7.41 25.99 18.57
CA PRO A 132 6.13 26.61 18.96
C PRO A 132 4.91 26.02 18.24
N PHE A 133 5.07 25.55 17.00
CA PHE A 133 4.00 24.95 16.22
C PHE A 133 3.78 23.47 16.60
N LEU A 134 4.85 22.76 16.98
CA LEU A 134 4.81 21.36 17.42
C LEU A 134 4.19 21.17 18.81
N LEU A 135 4.03 22.25 19.59
CA LEU A 135 3.31 22.22 20.88
C LEU A 135 1.81 21.96 20.75
N TYR A 136 1.26 21.94 19.53
CA TYR A 136 -0.15 21.70 19.26
C TYR A 136 -0.32 20.27 18.71
N PRO A 137 -0.61 19.27 19.56
CA PRO A 137 -0.51 17.87 19.16
C PRO A 137 -1.55 17.44 18.13
N GLU A 138 -2.64 18.19 18.02
CA GLU A 138 -3.72 17.96 17.06
C GLU A 138 -3.43 18.60 15.68
N LYS A 139 -2.29 19.27 15.50
CA LYS A 139 -1.93 20.07 14.32
C LYS A 139 -0.67 19.52 13.66
N ALA A 140 -0.45 19.89 12.40
CA ALA A 140 0.73 19.46 11.66
C ALA A 140 1.60 20.62 11.17
N VAL A 141 2.87 20.32 10.93
CA VAL A 141 3.88 21.26 10.47
C VAL A 141 4.60 20.68 9.27
N PHE A 142 4.55 21.40 8.16
CA PHE A 142 5.27 21.07 6.92
C PHE A 142 6.58 21.85 6.88
N VAL A 143 7.70 21.16 7.08
CA VAL A 143 9.03 21.77 7.00
C VAL A 143 9.47 21.83 5.55
N LEU A 144 9.86 23.02 5.08
CA LEU A 144 10.40 23.19 3.73
C LEU A 144 11.72 22.43 3.56
N CYS A 145 11.69 21.32 2.82
CA CYS A 145 12.85 20.46 2.61
C CYS A 145 13.58 20.80 1.32
N CYS A 146 12.84 20.94 0.22
CA CYS A 146 13.41 21.22 -1.09
C CYS A 146 12.49 22.15 -1.91
N THR A 147 13.07 22.91 -2.83
CA THR A 147 12.40 23.86 -3.73
C THR A 147 12.89 23.71 -5.16
N SER A 148 11.99 23.94 -6.12
CA SER A 148 12.24 23.68 -7.55
C SER A 148 12.90 24.85 -8.28
N ASN A 149 13.05 26.01 -7.63
CA ASN A 149 13.60 27.20 -8.29
C ASN A 149 15.11 27.04 -8.54
N PRO A 150 15.63 27.31 -9.75
CA PRO A 150 17.02 27.05 -10.10
C PRO A 150 18.05 27.71 -9.17
N ALA A 151 17.77 28.93 -8.71
CA ALA A 151 18.67 29.68 -7.84
C ALA A 151 18.90 29.01 -6.46
N ALA A 152 17.98 28.15 -6.02
CA ALA A 152 18.14 27.46 -4.75
C ALA A 152 19.08 26.26 -4.84
N ALA A 153 19.49 25.81 -6.04
CA ALA A 153 20.44 24.70 -6.20
C ALA A 153 21.78 25.00 -5.49
N THR A 154 22.26 26.24 -5.55
CA THR A 154 23.51 26.67 -4.90
C THR A 154 23.51 26.42 -3.38
N PHE A 155 22.36 26.53 -2.72
CA PHE A 155 22.24 26.25 -1.29
C PHE A 155 21.86 24.81 -1.02
N GLN A 156 20.85 24.29 -1.72
CA GLN A 156 20.26 22.99 -1.43
C GLN A 156 21.22 21.84 -1.77
N GLU A 157 22.00 21.97 -2.84
CA GLU A 157 22.95 20.94 -3.29
C GLU A 157 24.33 21.09 -2.65
N TYR A 158 24.51 22.06 -1.74
CA TYR A 158 25.74 22.23 -0.99
C TYR A 158 25.81 21.23 0.20
N PRO A 159 26.97 20.61 0.48
CA PRO A 159 28.15 20.58 -0.37
C PRO A 159 27.94 19.66 -1.59
N THR A 160 28.58 20.00 -2.72
CA THR A 160 28.48 19.19 -3.96
C THR A 160 29.37 17.93 -3.93
N ASN A 161 30.01 17.65 -2.79
CA ASN A 161 30.87 16.49 -2.61
C ASN A 161 30.01 15.20 -2.51
N PRO A 162 30.27 14.17 -3.33
CA PRO A 162 29.47 12.94 -3.31
C PRO A 162 29.52 12.15 -2.00
N THR A 163 30.52 12.37 -1.13
CA THR A 163 30.60 11.69 0.18
C THR A 163 29.77 12.36 1.28
N GLU A 164 29.24 13.55 1.03
CA GLU A 164 28.51 14.36 2.00
C GLU A 164 27.04 14.50 1.60
N LEU A 165 26.16 14.63 2.60
CA LEU A 165 24.75 14.83 2.34
C LEU A 165 24.50 16.29 1.94
N PRO A 166 23.88 16.56 0.78
CA PRO A 166 23.47 17.91 0.41
C PRO A 166 22.45 18.46 1.41
N LEU A 167 22.40 19.79 1.56
CA LEU A 167 21.60 20.49 2.56
C LEU A 167 20.14 20.05 2.60
N TYR A 168 19.48 19.83 1.45
CA TYR A 168 18.07 19.40 1.45
C TYR A 168 17.87 18.01 2.09
N LEU A 169 18.82 17.09 1.90
CA LEU A 169 18.80 15.77 2.55
C LEU A 169 19.20 15.88 4.02
N GLN A 170 20.11 16.80 4.36
CA GLN A 170 20.43 17.08 5.75
C GLN A 170 19.20 17.65 6.48
N VAL A 171 18.42 18.53 5.85
CA VAL A 171 17.13 19.00 6.39
C VAL A 171 16.17 17.84 6.62
N ALA A 172 15.99 16.93 5.64
CA ALA A 172 15.13 15.76 5.82
C ALA A 172 15.61 14.87 6.98
N LYS A 173 16.92 14.67 7.10
CA LYS A 173 17.55 13.84 8.14
C LYS A 173 17.43 14.45 9.54
N GLU A 174 17.57 15.75 9.69
CA GLU A 174 17.48 16.44 10.98
C GLU A 174 16.02 16.62 11.40
N SER A 175 15.18 17.12 10.49
CA SER A 175 13.78 17.46 10.81
C SER A 175 12.92 16.27 11.21
N LYS A 176 13.25 15.05 10.76
CA LYS A 176 12.56 13.83 11.20
C LYS A 176 12.60 13.64 12.73
N ASN A 177 13.60 14.19 13.41
CA ASN A 177 13.75 14.07 14.86
C ASN A 177 13.07 15.21 15.63
N TRP A 178 12.50 16.22 14.96
CA TRP A 178 11.93 17.38 15.63
C TRP A 178 10.51 17.14 16.14
N GLY A 179 9.75 16.24 15.51
CA GLY A 179 8.37 15.89 15.88
C GLY A 179 7.98 14.49 15.42
N THR A 180 6.83 13.98 15.89
CA THR A 180 6.35 12.64 15.54
C THR A 180 5.92 12.55 14.07
N PRO A 181 5.83 11.35 13.47
CA PRO A 181 5.29 11.16 12.13
C PRO A 181 3.89 11.78 11.93
N GLU A 182 3.10 11.80 13.00
CA GLU A 182 1.74 12.36 13.09
C GLU A 182 1.72 13.86 13.45
N GLN A 183 2.84 14.57 13.29
CA GLN A 183 2.92 16.02 13.50
C GLN A 183 3.81 16.72 12.48
N LEU A 184 4.94 16.12 12.10
CA LEU A 184 5.90 16.73 11.21
C LEU A 184 5.90 16.07 9.84
N CYS A 185 5.64 16.89 8.82
CA CYS A 185 5.62 16.55 7.40
C CYS A 185 6.70 17.36 6.66
N LEU A 186 6.97 17.02 5.40
CA LEU A 186 7.88 17.79 4.55
C LEU A 186 7.16 18.46 3.39
N GLU A 187 7.55 19.68 3.06
CA GLU A 187 7.20 20.34 1.81
C GLU A 187 8.38 20.17 0.83
N VAL A 188 8.12 19.58 -0.33
CA VAL A 188 9.15 19.24 -1.33
C VAL A 188 8.73 19.74 -2.71
N GLY A 189 9.41 20.76 -3.20
CA GLY A 189 9.27 21.26 -4.55
C GLY A 189 10.37 20.71 -5.46
N THR A 190 10.05 19.81 -6.38
CA THR A 190 11.02 19.29 -7.36
C THR A 190 10.32 18.72 -8.59
N THR A 191 10.90 18.93 -9.77
CA THR A 191 10.52 18.22 -11.00
C THR A 191 11.36 16.96 -11.23
N LYS A 192 12.40 16.72 -10.41
CA LYS A 192 13.34 15.60 -10.54
C LYS A 192 12.91 14.45 -9.62
N PRO A 193 12.48 13.28 -10.17
CA PRO A 193 12.08 12.12 -9.37
C PRO A 193 13.18 11.61 -8.44
N ASP A 194 14.45 11.63 -8.88
CA ASP A 194 15.59 11.17 -8.08
C ASP A 194 15.77 11.96 -6.77
N ILE A 195 15.49 13.26 -6.78
CA ILE A 195 15.52 14.09 -5.56
C ILE A 195 14.45 13.61 -4.59
N LEU A 196 13.23 13.39 -5.09
CA LEU A 196 12.11 12.94 -4.28
C LEU A 196 12.35 11.54 -3.70
N ALA A 197 12.89 10.61 -4.51
CA ALA A 197 13.27 9.27 -4.08
C ALA A 197 14.31 9.31 -2.95
N ARG A 198 15.37 10.12 -3.10
CA ARG A 198 16.40 10.28 -2.06
C ARG A 198 15.83 10.84 -0.76
N ILE A 199 14.88 11.78 -0.82
CA ILE A 199 14.19 12.29 0.36
C ILE A 199 13.35 11.18 0.99
N ARG A 200 12.55 10.45 0.19
CA ARG A 200 11.71 9.35 0.65
C ARG A 200 12.52 8.25 1.35
N THR A 201 13.73 7.92 0.88
CA THR A 201 14.62 6.97 1.57
C THR A 201 15.01 7.42 2.98
N ILE A 202 15.18 8.72 3.22
CA ILE A 202 15.56 9.25 4.54
C ILE A 202 14.35 9.33 5.49
N VAL A 203 13.17 9.61 4.94
CA VAL A 203 11.91 9.80 5.68
C VAL A 203 10.78 8.89 5.14
N PRO A 204 10.93 7.56 5.24
CA PRO A 204 9.99 6.61 4.64
C PRO A 204 8.57 6.74 5.19
N GLU A 205 8.42 7.14 6.46
CA GLU A 205 7.14 7.23 7.18
C GLU A 205 6.46 8.60 7.10
N ARG A 206 7.13 9.64 6.58
CA ARG A 206 6.62 11.03 6.64
C ARG A 206 5.68 11.34 5.50
N ILE A 207 4.65 12.15 5.76
CA ILE A 207 3.88 12.77 4.67
C ILE A 207 4.76 13.83 3.98
N ILE A 208 4.81 13.76 2.66
CA ILE A 208 5.44 14.76 1.80
C ILE A 208 4.36 15.49 1.02
N MET A 209 4.31 16.81 1.12
CA MET A 209 3.50 17.67 0.25
C MET A 209 4.36 18.11 -0.93
N ALA A 210 4.06 17.57 -2.11
CA ALA A 210 4.75 17.92 -3.34
C ALA A 210 4.35 19.34 -3.81
N ARG A 211 5.29 20.07 -4.40
CA ARG A 211 5.03 21.33 -5.09
C ARG A 211 5.79 21.42 -6.40
N SER A 212 5.30 22.29 -7.29
CA SER A 212 6.00 22.65 -8.53
C SER A 212 6.45 21.45 -9.36
N ILE A 213 5.62 20.40 -9.41
CA ILE A 213 5.93 19.15 -10.12
C ILE A 213 5.56 19.21 -11.61
N TRP A 214 4.72 20.17 -11.98
CA TRP A 214 4.15 20.34 -13.33
C TRP A 214 5.14 21.07 -14.26
N GLY A 215 6.23 20.40 -14.64
CA GLY A 215 7.27 20.97 -15.52
C GLY A 215 7.45 20.26 -16.86
N GLU A 216 7.28 18.93 -16.89
CA GLU A 216 7.50 18.09 -18.07
C GLU A 216 6.26 17.22 -18.35
N LYS A 217 6.00 16.94 -19.64
CA LYS A 217 4.95 15.98 -20.03
C LYS A 217 5.30 14.59 -19.50
N ASN A 218 4.31 13.89 -18.93
CA ASN A 218 4.43 12.53 -18.36
C ASN A 218 5.36 12.39 -17.12
N ILE A 219 5.60 13.48 -16.38
CA ILE A 219 6.40 13.43 -15.15
C ILE A 219 5.65 12.82 -13.96
N LEU A 220 4.32 12.89 -13.96
CA LEU A 220 3.47 12.49 -12.84
C LEU A 220 3.68 11.04 -12.37
N PRO A 221 3.66 10.01 -13.25
CA PRO A 221 3.91 8.63 -12.80
C PRO A 221 5.26 8.48 -12.10
N LYS A 222 6.33 9.11 -12.62
CA LYS A 222 7.66 9.03 -12.01
C LYS A 222 7.70 9.69 -10.64
N ILE A 223 7.06 10.85 -10.49
CA ILE A 223 6.95 11.54 -9.20
C ILE A 223 6.18 10.68 -8.19
N LEU A 224 5.08 10.06 -8.61
CA LEU A 224 4.28 9.17 -7.77
C LEU A 224 5.10 7.95 -7.33
N THR A 225 5.75 7.24 -8.26
CA THR A 225 6.60 6.07 -7.94
C THR A 225 7.78 6.42 -7.03
N SER A 226 8.39 7.60 -7.21
CA SER A 226 9.51 8.03 -6.36
C SER A 226 9.08 8.57 -4.99
N GLY A 227 7.83 9.04 -4.86
CA GLY A 227 7.38 9.77 -3.67
C GLY A 227 6.36 9.05 -2.79
N LEU A 228 5.58 8.10 -3.32
CA LEU A 228 4.62 7.31 -2.54
C LEU A 228 5.35 6.28 -1.66
N THR A 229 4.70 5.91 -0.57
CA THR A 229 5.11 4.76 0.25
C THR A 229 4.73 3.44 -0.44
N ALA A 230 5.22 2.33 0.09
CA ALA A 230 4.79 0.98 -0.30
C ALA A 230 3.26 0.77 -0.16
N SER A 231 2.62 1.47 0.77
CA SER A 231 1.15 1.46 0.95
C SER A 231 0.41 2.35 -0.05
N GLY A 232 1.13 2.98 -0.99
CA GLY A 232 0.57 3.93 -1.95
C GLY A 232 0.04 5.21 -1.27
N ASP A 233 0.60 5.63 -0.14
CA ASP A 233 0.21 6.85 0.56
C ASP A 233 1.43 7.76 0.83
N GLY A 234 1.29 8.72 1.75
CA GLY A 234 2.40 9.55 2.21
C GLY A 234 2.86 10.66 1.25
N LEU A 235 2.18 10.86 0.12
CA LEU A 235 2.47 11.93 -0.84
C LEU A 235 1.20 12.73 -1.16
N LEU A 236 1.21 14.04 -0.95
CA LEU A 236 0.14 14.96 -1.37
C LEU A 236 0.53 15.64 -2.67
N ILE A 237 -0.41 15.69 -3.63
CA ILE A 237 -0.18 16.15 -5.00
C ILE A 237 -0.94 17.46 -5.26
N PRO A 238 -0.28 18.53 -5.71
CA PRO A 238 -0.95 19.80 -5.98
C PRO A 238 -1.78 19.70 -7.26
N VAL A 239 -3.03 20.14 -7.23
CA VAL A 239 -3.78 20.41 -8.46
C VAL A 239 -3.06 21.52 -9.26
N PRO A 240 -2.85 21.36 -10.59
CA PRO A 240 -2.23 22.39 -11.41
C PRO A 240 -2.97 23.74 -11.32
N GLN A 241 -2.24 24.84 -11.22
CA GLN A 241 -2.86 26.17 -11.06
C GLN A 241 -3.56 26.65 -12.35
N ASP A 242 -3.04 26.26 -13.51
CA ASP A 242 -3.56 26.62 -14.83
C ASP A 242 -4.98 26.11 -15.07
N ILE A 243 -5.36 24.98 -14.45
CA ILE A 243 -6.71 24.43 -14.60
C ILE A 243 -7.77 25.08 -13.70
N LEU A 244 -7.35 25.84 -12.67
CA LEU A 244 -8.27 26.46 -11.68
C LEU A 244 -9.18 27.53 -12.27
N GLY A 245 -8.84 28.07 -13.44
CA GLY A 245 -9.64 29.05 -14.17
C GLY A 245 -10.64 28.45 -15.17
N HIS A 246 -10.59 27.13 -15.40
CA HIS A 246 -11.39 26.47 -16.42
C HIS A 246 -12.83 26.21 -15.95
N SER A 247 -13.79 26.31 -16.86
CA SER A 247 -15.21 26.07 -16.58
C SER A 247 -15.53 24.59 -16.30
N ASP A 248 -14.68 23.66 -16.75
CA ASP A 248 -14.79 22.21 -16.54
C ASP A 248 -13.84 21.71 -15.44
N LEU A 249 -13.43 22.58 -14.51
CA LEU A 249 -12.52 22.30 -13.40
C LEU A 249 -12.81 20.96 -12.70
N SER A 250 -14.06 20.71 -12.33
CA SER A 250 -14.48 19.47 -11.66
C SER A 250 -14.11 18.21 -12.46
N LYS A 251 -14.27 18.22 -13.79
CA LYS A 251 -13.90 17.10 -14.66
C LYS A 251 -12.38 16.93 -14.77
N GLN A 252 -11.64 18.04 -14.86
CA GLN A 252 -10.18 17.99 -14.98
C GLN A 252 -9.54 17.46 -13.69
N VAL A 253 -10.03 17.89 -12.52
CA VAL A 253 -9.58 17.38 -11.22
C VAL A 253 -9.95 15.90 -11.04
N GLN A 254 -11.13 15.48 -11.50
CA GLN A 254 -11.52 14.07 -11.48
C GLN A 254 -10.58 13.22 -12.36
N SER A 255 -10.28 13.66 -13.58
CA SER A 255 -9.35 12.95 -14.45
C SER A 255 -7.96 12.84 -13.83
N LEU A 256 -7.49 13.89 -13.16
CA LEU A 256 -6.20 13.86 -12.47
C LEU A 256 -6.21 12.88 -11.28
N GLN A 257 -7.29 12.87 -10.51
CA GLN A 257 -7.50 11.95 -9.41
C GLN A 257 -7.45 10.49 -9.88
N GLU A 258 -8.14 10.17 -10.97
CA GLU A 258 -8.16 8.83 -11.57
C GLU A 258 -6.75 8.40 -11.99
N GLN A 259 -5.97 9.29 -12.61
CA GLN A 259 -4.58 9.02 -12.99
C GLN A 259 -3.68 8.75 -11.77
N VAL A 260 -3.82 9.55 -10.70
CA VAL A 260 -3.07 9.33 -9.45
C VAL A 260 -3.42 7.99 -8.82
N ASN A 261 -4.71 7.65 -8.77
CA ASN A 261 -5.18 6.39 -8.20
C ASN A 261 -4.75 5.16 -9.01
N GLN A 262 -4.65 5.29 -10.34
CA GLN A 262 -4.15 4.21 -11.18
C GLN A 262 -2.71 3.82 -10.77
N VAL A 263 -1.79 4.79 -10.74
CA VAL A 263 -0.39 4.56 -10.36
C VAL A 263 -0.27 4.09 -8.91
N ARG A 264 -1.09 4.67 -8.01
CA ARG A 264 -1.17 4.24 -6.62
C ARG A 264 -1.53 2.75 -6.48
N ASN A 265 -2.51 2.28 -7.25
CA ASN A 265 -2.94 0.89 -7.23
C ASN A 265 -1.87 -0.06 -7.81
N GLU A 266 -1.13 0.39 -8.83
CA GLU A 266 0.02 -0.35 -9.38
C GLU A 266 1.10 -0.52 -8.31
N ILE A 267 1.47 0.55 -7.59
CA ILE A 267 2.46 0.49 -6.50
C ILE A 267 1.99 -0.42 -5.36
N ILE A 268 0.72 -0.35 -4.95
CA ILE A 268 0.19 -1.21 -3.88
C ILE A 268 0.25 -2.69 -4.29
N ARG A 269 -0.03 -3.00 -5.56
CA ARG A 269 0.10 -4.36 -6.08
C ARG A 269 1.56 -4.82 -6.06
N ASP A 270 2.48 -3.99 -6.53
CA ASP A 270 3.92 -4.31 -6.56
C ASP A 270 4.52 -4.39 -5.15
N ALA A 271 4.04 -3.60 -4.19
CA ALA A 271 4.48 -3.64 -2.79
C ALA A 271 3.87 -4.80 -2.01
N SER A 272 2.72 -5.33 -2.44
CA SER A 272 2.10 -6.51 -1.84
C SER A 272 2.88 -7.81 -2.14
N SER A 273 3.86 -7.77 -3.06
CA SER A 273 5.03 -8.65 -3.04
C SER A 273 6.10 -8.05 -2.10
N CYS A 274 5.91 -8.22 -0.80
CA CYS A 274 6.86 -7.70 0.19
C CYS A 274 8.11 -8.57 0.24
N SER A 275 9.20 -8.07 -0.37
CA SER A 275 10.56 -8.58 -0.20
C SER A 275 11.05 -8.36 1.23
N VAL A 276 10.89 -9.39 2.06
CA VAL A 276 11.53 -9.45 3.38
C VAL A 276 13.04 -9.38 3.17
N TRP A 277 13.70 -8.51 3.95
CA TRP A 277 15.14 -8.21 3.92
C TRP A 277 15.99 -9.48 3.73
N LEU A 278 16.61 -9.63 2.56
CA LEU A 278 17.58 -10.69 2.26
C LEU A 278 18.86 -10.07 1.70
N PRO A 279 20.05 -10.56 2.11
CA PRO A 279 21.31 -10.14 1.52
C PRO A 279 21.33 -10.47 0.01
N ASP A 280 21.90 -9.57 -0.79
CA ASP A 280 22.04 -9.68 -2.25
C ASP A 280 22.78 -10.98 -2.62
N VAL A 281 22.03 -12.05 -2.92
CA VAL A 281 22.55 -13.24 -3.59
C VAL A 281 21.98 -13.26 -5.00
N CYS A 282 22.86 -13.10 -5.98
CA CYS A 282 22.51 -13.09 -7.40
C CYS A 282 22.32 -14.53 -7.89
N PHE A 283 21.09 -14.94 -8.19
CA PHE A 283 20.78 -16.28 -8.70
C PHE A 283 20.76 -16.31 -10.22
N LEU A 284 21.42 -17.29 -10.84
CA LEU A 284 21.50 -17.46 -12.29
C LEU A 284 20.19 -17.96 -12.93
N ASN A 285 19.34 -18.64 -12.15
CA ASN A 285 17.99 -19.07 -12.54
C ASN A 285 17.07 -18.92 -11.33
N GLN A 286 16.03 -18.07 -11.41
CA GLN A 286 15.08 -17.85 -10.31
C GLN A 286 13.82 -18.70 -10.51
N HIS A 287 13.42 -19.45 -9.48
CA HIS A 287 12.13 -20.13 -9.47
C HIS A 287 11.00 -19.09 -9.34
N PRO A 288 9.86 -19.19 -10.06
CA PRO A 288 8.78 -18.19 -10.00
C PRO A 288 8.25 -17.94 -8.58
N HIS A 289 8.25 -18.98 -7.74
CA HIS A 289 7.86 -18.92 -6.34
C HIS A 289 9.05 -18.98 -5.37
N GLN A 290 10.24 -18.55 -5.80
CA GLN A 290 11.46 -18.61 -4.98
C GLN A 290 11.26 -17.95 -3.61
N GLU A 291 10.68 -16.75 -3.58
CA GLU A 291 10.46 -16.03 -2.33
C GLU A 291 9.52 -16.80 -1.39
N LEU A 292 8.43 -17.33 -1.92
CA LEU A 292 7.48 -18.15 -1.16
C LEU A 292 8.18 -19.37 -0.53
N ILE A 293 9.05 -20.05 -1.29
CA ILE A 293 9.84 -21.19 -0.79
C ILE A 293 10.73 -20.78 0.38
N LEU A 294 11.46 -19.66 0.24
CA LEU A 294 12.36 -19.16 1.28
C LEU A 294 11.59 -18.79 2.55
N GLN A 295 10.46 -18.09 2.41
CA GLN A 295 9.64 -17.69 3.54
C GLN A 295 9.02 -18.90 4.26
N LEU A 296 8.55 -19.92 3.53
CA LEU A 296 8.04 -21.17 4.11
C LEU A 296 9.12 -21.89 4.94
N TYR A 297 10.37 -21.89 4.47
CA TYR A 297 11.49 -22.44 5.23
C TYR A 297 11.82 -21.59 6.47
N ASP A 298 11.95 -20.26 6.30
CA ASP A 298 12.38 -19.34 7.35
C ASP A 298 11.39 -19.32 8.55
N ILE A 299 10.09 -19.53 8.30
CA ILE A 299 9.09 -19.67 9.38
C ILE A 299 8.93 -21.10 9.93
N GLY A 300 9.77 -22.03 9.47
CA GLY A 300 9.79 -23.42 9.91
C GLY A 300 8.54 -24.22 9.51
N CYS A 301 7.93 -23.88 8.37
CA CYS A 301 6.93 -24.76 7.72
C CYS A 301 7.62 -25.92 7.00
N ILE A 302 8.82 -25.70 6.50
CA ILE A 302 9.66 -26.72 5.87
C ILE A 302 10.95 -26.80 6.68
N MET A 303 11.27 -27.98 7.21
CA MET A 303 12.46 -28.21 8.03
C MET A 303 13.22 -29.42 7.50
N PHE A 304 14.55 -29.37 7.53
CA PHE A 304 15.43 -30.47 7.13
C PHE A 304 16.11 -31.07 8.37
N GLY A 305 16.37 -32.38 8.33
CA GLY A 305 16.87 -33.17 9.45
C GLY A 305 16.20 -34.54 9.54
N LYS A 306 16.55 -35.36 10.54
CA LYS A 306 15.98 -36.71 10.69
C LYS A 306 14.67 -36.65 11.46
N PHE A 307 13.54 -36.81 10.77
CA PHE A 307 12.20 -36.78 11.36
C PHE A 307 11.52 -38.14 11.25
N VAL A 308 11.03 -38.66 12.38
CA VAL A 308 10.27 -39.91 12.44
C VAL A 308 8.78 -39.61 12.22
N GLN A 309 8.19 -40.19 11.17
CA GLN A 309 6.77 -40.06 10.87
C GLN A 309 5.91 -40.98 11.75
N ALA A 310 4.60 -40.71 11.78
CA ALA A 310 3.60 -41.55 12.46
C ALA A 310 3.57 -43.01 11.94
N SER A 311 4.08 -43.24 10.72
CA SER A 311 4.26 -44.56 10.11
C SER A 311 5.49 -45.33 10.63
N GLY A 312 6.38 -44.66 11.38
CA GLY A 312 7.68 -45.18 11.81
C GLY A 312 8.81 -44.99 10.79
N ALA A 313 8.50 -44.55 9.57
CA ALA A 313 9.51 -44.17 8.57
C ALA A 313 10.26 -42.91 9.00
N THR A 314 11.55 -42.82 8.68
CA THR A 314 12.36 -41.61 8.92
C THR A 314 12.55 -40.87 7.61
N PHE A 315 12.15 -39.61 7.56
CA PHE A 315 12.39 -38.73 6.41
C PHE A 315 13.45 -37.69 6.73
N PRO A 316 14.21 -37.23 5.72
CA PRO A 316 15.21 -36.17 5.87
C PRO A 316 14.59 -34.75 5.96
N TYR A 317 13.26 -34.65 6.02
CA TYR A 317 12.55 -33.38 6.15
C TYR A 317 11.19 -33.57 6.84
N TYR A 318 10.62 -32.44 7.26
CA TYR A 318 9.29 -32.36 7.83
C TYR A 318 8.58 -31.10 7.33
N ILE A 319 7.32 -31.26 6.92
CA ILE A 319 6.48 -30.19 6.37
C ILE A 319 5.23 -30.04 7.23
N ASP A 320 5.03 -28.84 7.79
CA ASP A 320 3.84 -28.47 8.56
C ASP A 320 3.29 -27.11 8.15
N LEU A 321 2.42 -27.14 7.15
CA LEU A 321 1.80 -25.96 6.54
C LEU A 321 0.71 -25.33 7.43
N ARG A 322 0.36 -25.95 8.56
CA ARG A 322 -0.63 -25.39 9.50
C ARG A 322 -0.13 -24.12 10.18
N LYS A 323 1.19 -23.93 10.26
CA LYS A 323 1.80 -22.72 10.84
C LYS A 323 1.57 -21.47 10.01
N ILE A 324 1.28 -21.63 8.71
CA ILE A 324 1.15 -20.51 7.76
C ILE A 324 0.03 -19.55 8.19
N ILE A 325 -1.04 -20.05 8.82
CA ILE A 325 -2.17 -19.22 9.28
C ILE A 325 -1.76 -18.15 10.30
N SER A 326 -0.62 -18.34 10.99
CA SER A 326 -0.07 -17.38 11.94
C SER A 326 0.69 -16.23 11.25
N ASN A 327 0.91 -16.31 9.94
CA ASN A 327 1.54 -15.27 9.13
C ASN A 327 0.61 -14.88 7.95
N PRO A 328 -0.29 -13.89 8.14
CA PRO A 328 -1.29 -13.52 7.13
C PRO A 328 -0.71 -13.07 5.78
N GLN A 329 0.48 -12.48 5.77
CA GLN A 329 1.13 -12.01 4.54
C GLN A 329 1.60 -13.18 3.68
N LEU A 330 2.36 -14.11 4.28
CA LEU A 330 2.77 -15.35 3.63
C LEU A 330 1.56 -16.20 3.24
N PHE A 331 0.53 -16.25 4.10
CA PHE A 331 -0.69 -16.96 3.79
C PHE A 331 -1.39 -16.38 2.55
N ASN A 332 -1.40 -15.06 2.40
CA ASN A 332 -1.96 -14.42 1.21
C ASN A 332 -1.18 -14.76 -0.07
N GLN A 333 0.15 -14.90 0.00
CA GLN A 333 0.97 -15.35 -1.13
C GLN A 333 0.65 -16.80 -1.51
N VAL A 334 0.50 -17.68 -0.52
CA VAL A 334 0.03 -19.05 -0.73
C VAL A 334 -1.31 -19.05 -1.45
N LEU A 335 -2.29 -18.27 -0.98
CA LEU A 335 -3.61 -18.17 -1.62
C LEU A 335 -3.52 -17.68 -3.08
N SER A 336 -2.67 -16.68 -3.37
CA SER A 336 -2.45 -16.21 -4.74
C SER A 336 -1.91 -17.33 -5.65
N ALA A 337 -0.97 -18.13 -5.16
CA ALA A 337 -0.37 -19.20 -5.94
C ALA A 337 -1.36 -20.35 -6.24
N TYR A 338 -2.23 -20.67 -5.28
CA TYR A 338 -3.37 -21.57 -5.55
C TYR A 338 -4.36 -20.97 -6.56
N GLU A 339 -4.64 -19.66 -6.45
CA GLU A 339 -5.57 -18.95 -7.32
C GLU A 339 -5.12 -18.98 -8.79
N GLU A 340 -3.83 -18.84 -9.08
CA GLU A 340 -3.28 -18.95 -10.44
C GLU A 340 -3.66 -20.28 -11.12
N ILE A 341 -3.61 -21.38 -10.38
CA ILE A 341 -4.04 -22.69 -10.87
C ILE A 341 -5.56 -22.73 -11.01
N LEU A 342 -6.28 -22.32 -9.96
CA LEU A 342 -7.74 -22.44 -9.90
C LEU A 342 -8.46 -21.62 -10.98
N GLN A 343 -7.91 -20.46 -11.36
CA GLN A 343 -8.46 -19.63 -12.45
C GLN A 343 -8.41 -20.31 -13.83
N THR A 344 -7.55 -21.34 -14.00
CA THR A 344 -7.50 -22.14 -15.24
C THR A 344 -8.55 -23.26 -15.28
N LEU A 345 -9.19 -23.54 -14.15
CA LEU A 345 -10.15 -24.62 -14.00
C LEU A 345 -11.59 -24.09 -14.05
N THR A 346 -12.53 -24.97 -14.39
CA THR A 346 -13.97 -24.67 -14.35
C THR A 346 -14.63 -25.57 -13.32
N PHE A 347 -15.27 -24.97 -12.31
CA PHE A 347 -15.96 -25.65 -11.21
C PHE A 347 -17.01 -24.72 -10.61
N ASP A 348 -18.01 -25.30 -9.94
CA ASP A 348 -19.09 -24.59 -9.27
C ASP A 348 -18.77 -24.30 -7.80
N ARG A 349 -18.01 -25.21 -7.14
CA ARG A 349 -17.65 -25.10 -5.71
C ARG A 349 -16.23 -25.54 -5.42
N LEU A 350 -15.72 -25.03 -4.29
CA LEU A 350 -14.43 -25.39 -3.73
C LEU A 350 -14.63 -26.30 -2.51
N ALA A 351 -13.87 -27.40 -2.41
CA ALA A 351 -13.93 -28.30 -1.27
C ALA A 351 -12.59 -28.39 -0.53
N GLY A 352 -12.52 -27.89 0.70
CA GLY A 352 -11.31 -27.98 1.54
C GLY A 352 -11.26 -29.29 2.33
N ILE A 353 -10.11 -29.94 2.41
CA ILE A 353 -9.92 -31.19 3.17
C ILE A 353 -9.53 -30.90 4.64
N PRO A 354 -10.33 -31.29 5.65
CA PRO A 354 -10.00 -30.96 7.04
C PRO A 354 -8.78 -31.68 7.61
N TYR A 355 -7.96 -31.04 8.45
CA TYR A 355 -8.05 -29.66 8.95
C TYR A 355 -7.04 -28.71 8.30
N GLY A 356 -5.99 -29.24 7.65
CA GLY A 356 -4.84 -28.47 7.19
C GLY A 356 -5.20 -27.44 6.11
N SER A 357 -6.03 -27.84 5.14
CA SER A 357 -6.39 -26.99 4.01
C SER A 357 -7.70 -26.23 4.19
N LEU A 358 -8.42 -26.39 5.31
CA LEU A 358 -9.66 -25.62 5.56
C LEU A 358 -9.44 -24.10 5.60
N PRO A 359 -8.40 -23.56 6.28
CA PRO A 359 -8.10 -22.14 6.20
C PRO A 359 -7.83 -21.71 4.75
N THR A 360 -7.04 -22.49 4.01
CA THR A 360 -6.67 -22.21 2.62
C THR A 360 -7.91 -22.17 1.73
N ALA A 361 -8.77 -23.19 1.82
CA ALA A 361 -10.04 -23.26 1.09
C ALA A 361 -10.97 -22.09 1.44
N THR A 362 -11.00 -21.68 2.72
CA THR A 362 -11.77 -20.51 3.16
C THR A 362 -11.25 -19.22 2.53
N GLY A 363 -9.92 -19.01 2.55
CA GLY A 363 -9.30 -17.85 1.92
C GLY A 363 -9.55 -17.79 0.42
N LEU A 364 -9.44 -18.93 -0.27
CA LEU A 364 -9.70 -19.05 -1.71
C LEU A 364 -11.18 -18.79 -2.05
N SER A 365 -12.11 -19.31 -1.24
CA SER A 365 -13.55 -19.07 -1.40
C SER A 365 -13.89 -17.59 -1.37
N LEU A 366 -13.28 -16.84 -0.45
CA LEU A 366 -13.47 -15.39 -0.33
C LEU A 366 -12.87 -14.62 -1.52
N ARG A 367 -11.68 -15.02 -1.99
CA ARG A 367 -10.98 -14.35 -3.12
C ARG A 367 -11.63 -14.61 -4.46
N LEU A 368 -11.99 -15.86 -4.74
CA LEU A 368 -12.61 -16.29 -5.99
C LEU A 368 -14.13 -16.03 -6.03
N HIS A 369 -14.70 -15.54 -4.92
CA HIS A 369 -16.16 -15.43 -4.73
C HIS A 369 -16.90 -16.73 -5.05
N CYS A 370 -16.28 -17.88 -4.73
CA CYS A 370 -16.78 -19.21 -5.03
C CYS A 370 -17.28 -19.89 -3.75
N PRO A 371 -18.51 -20.44 -3.71
CA PRO A 371 -19.02 -21.15 -2.53
C PRO A 371 -18.14 -22.34 -2.14
N MET A 372 -17.84 -22.46 -0.85
CA MET A 372 -17.08 -23.60 -0.32
C MET A 372 -17.95 -24.63 0.39
N ILE A 373 -17.51 -25.88 0.32
CA ILE A 373 -18.00 -27.02 1.10
C ILE A 373 -16.81 -27.75 1.73
N PHE A 374 -17.04 -28.68 2.65
CA PHE A 374 -15.97 -29.59 3.09
C PHE A 374 -16.52 -30.92 3.61
N PRO A 375 -15.86 -32.06 3.29
CA PRO A 375 -16.23 -33.35 3.85
C PRO A 375 -15.79 -33.41 5.32
N ARG A 376 -16.69 -33.83 6.22
CA ARG A 376 -16.35 -34.00 7.64
C ARG A 376 -15.34 -35.14 7.82
N LYS A 377 -14.39 -34.94 8.74
CA LYS A 377 -13.44 -35.98 9.14
C LYS A 377 -14.13 -37.11 9.93
N GLU A 378 -15.05 -36.75 10.83
CA GLU A 378 -15.76 -37.66 11.72
C GLU A 378 -17.28 -37.63 11.48
N VAL A 379 -17.94 -38.78 11.59
CA VAL A 379 -19.41 -38.90 11.51
C VAL A 379 -19.99 -38.77 12.92
N LYS A 380 -20.79 -37.73 13.18
CA LYS A 380 -21.49 -37.59 14.47
C LYS A 380 -22.51 -38.72 14.67
N ALA A 381 -22.50 -39.36 15.84
CA ALA A 381 -23.43 -40.42 16.22
C ALA A 381 -24.90 -39.95 16.32
N HIS A 382 -25.14 -38.65 16.53
CA HIS A 382 -26.47 -38.06 16.71
C HIS A 382 -26.62 -36.77 15.88
N GLY A 383 -27.77 -36.62 15.19
CA GLY A 383 -28.08 -35.49 14.29
C GLY A 383 -28.36 -35.94 12.83
N THR A 384 -28.47 -34.99 11.90
CA THR A 384 -28.83 -35.19 10.47
C THR A 384 -27.83 -36.01 9.62
N ARG A 385 -26.83 -36.66 10.24
CA ARG A 385 -25.80 -37.52 9.60
C ARG A 385 -25.16 -36.94 8.32
N ARG A 386 -25.10 -35.60 8.21
CA ARG A 386 -24.51 -34.93 7.04
C ARG A 386 -23.01 -35.23 6.98
N LEU A 387 -22.57 -35.78 5.85
CA LEU A 387 -21.16 -36.11 5.56
C LEU A 387 -20.36 -34.90 5.12
N ILE A 388 -21.03 -33.86 4.62
CA ILE A 388 -20.44 -32.66 4.03
C ILE A 388 -21.10 -31.44 4.68
N GLU A 389 -20.28 -30.44 5.03
CA GLU A 389 -20.74 -29.12 5.46
C GLU A 389 -20.81 -28.15 4.27
N GLY A 390 -21.79 -27.24 4.33
CA GLY A 390 -22.12 -26.32 3.25
C GLY A 390 -23.35 -26.78 2.46
N GLU A 391 -23.90 -25.87 1.66
CA GLU A 391 -25.02 -26.15 0.76
C GLU A 391 -24.49 -26.50 -0.62
N PHE A 392 -25.12 -27.47 -1.29
CA PHE A 392 -24.77 -27.91 -2.63
C PHE A 392 -25.93 -28.62 -3.29
N ASN A 393 -25.89 -28.72 -4.61
CA ASN A 393 -26.83 -29.49 -5.42
C ASN A 393 -26.10 -30.68 -6.07
N PRO A 394 -26.74 -31.86 -6.17
CA PRO A 394 -26.19 -32.97 -6.94
C PRO A 394 -25.90 -32.57 -8.39
N GLY A 395 -24.77 -33.03 -8.92
CA GLY A 395 -24.29 -32.75 -10.28
C GLY A 395 -23.34 -31.56 -10.40
N GLU A 396 -23.22 -30.72 -9.36
CA GLU A 396 -22.26 -29.61 -9.34
C GLU A 396 -20.82 -30.13 -9.41
N LYS A 397 -19.98 -29.42 -10.17
CA LYS A 397 -18.55 -29.71 -10.30
C LYS A 397 -17.77 -29.05 -9.18
N VAL A 398 -16.89 -29.82 -8.54
CA VAL A 398 -16.16 -29.42 -7.34
C VAL A 398 -14.67 -29.63 -7.55
N VAL A 399 -13.89 -28.60 -7.23
CA VAL A 399 -12.44 -28.71 -7.10
C VAL A 399 -12.07 -28.95 -5.64
N VAL A 400 -11.22 -29.94 -5.39
CA VAL A 400 -10.72 -30.25 -4.05
C VAL A 400 -9.42 -29.48 -3.79
N VAL A 401 -9.33 -28.85 -2.64
CA VAL A 401 -8.12 -28.16 -2.17
C VAL A 401 -7.55 -28.91 -0.98
N ASP A 402 -6.28 -29.30 -1.07
CA ASP A 402 -5.52 -29.89 0.04
C ASP A 402 -4.16 -29.20 0.24
N ASP A 403 -3.47 -29.49 1.34
CA ASP A 403 -2.20 -28.83 1.69
C ASP A 403 -0.98 -29.46 0.99
N ILE A 404 -0.76 -30.77 1.18
CA ILE A 404 0.37 -31.50 0.61
C ILE A 404 -0.04 -32.89 0.10
N LEU A 405 0.41 -33.25 -1.10
CA LEU A 405 0.26 -34.59 -1.65
C LEU A 405 1.46 -35.47 -1.30
N ILE A 406 1.36 -36.23 -0.20
CA ILE A 406 2.38 -37.25 0.17
C ILE A 406 2.05 -38.62 -0.44
N SER A 407 0.88 -39.16 -0.13
CA SER A 407 0.38 -40.43 -0.68
C SER A 407 -0.89 -40.27 -1.50
N GLY A 408 -1.49 -39.08 -1.48
CA GLY A 408 -2.80 -38.77 -2.08
C GLY A 408 -4.00 -39.32 -1.31
N LYS A 409 -3.80 -40.16 -0.28
CA LYS A 409 -4.90 -40.86 0.43
C LYS A 409 -5.93 -39.92 1.04
N SER A 410 -5.49 -38.85 1.72
CA SER A 410 -6.37 -37.87 2.37
C SER A 410 -7.28 -37.16 1.35
N ALA A 411 -6.69 -36.65 0.27
CA ALA A 411 -7.41 -35.99 -0.81
C ALA A 411 -8.40 -36.95 -1.50
N MET A 412 -7.98 -38.19 -1.80
CA MET A 412 -8.86 -39.20 -2.41
C MET A 412 -10.03 -39.58 -1.50
N GLU A 413 -9.80 -39.85 -0.21
CA GLU A 413 -10.88 -40.16 0.75
C GLU A 413 -11.87 -38.99 0.88
N GLY A 414 -11.38 -37.75 0.83
CA GLY A 414 -12.21 -36.56 0.77
C GLY A 414 -13.04 -36.46 -0.51
N ALA A 415 -12.40 -36.68 -1.66
CA ALA A 415 -13.05 -36.65 -2.97
C ALA A 415 -14.13 -37.74 -3.11
N GLU A 416 -13.87 -38.95 -2.62
CA GLU A 416 -14.86 -40.04 -2.62
C GLU A 416 -16.08 -39.71 -1.77
N LYS A 417 -15.90 -39.06 -0.61
CA LYS A 417 -17.03 -38.59 0.20
C LYS A 417 -17.89 -37.57 -0.56
N LEU A 418 -17.26 -36.65 -1.29
CA LEU A 418 -17.97 -35.67 -2.12
C LEU A 418 -18.72 -36.35 -3.26
N LYS A 419 -18.07 -37.29 -3.98
CA LYS A 419 -18.71 -38.10 -5.03
C LYS A 419 -19.89 -38.92 -4.49
N SER A 420 -19.78 -39.50 -3.29
CA SER A 420 -20.87 -40.25 -2.66
C SER A 420 -22.12 -39.40 -2.36
N ALA A 421 -21.98 -38.07 -2.31
CA ALA A 421 -23.09 -37.13 -2.15
C ALA A 421 -23.64 -36.61 -3.49
N GLY A 422 -23.17 -37.14 -4.63
CA GLY A 422 -23.62 -36.79 -5.97
C GLY A 422 -22.90 -35.61 -6.59
N LEU A 423 -21.72 -35.22 -6.09
CA LEU A 423 -20.89 -34.15 -6.66
C LEU A 423 -19.88 -34.72 -7.66
N ASN A 424 -19.54 -33.93 -8.68
CA ASN A 424 -18.53 -34.30 -9.67
C ASN A 424 -17.17 -33.76 -9.24
N VAL A 425 -16.19 -34.63 -9.00
CA VAL A 425 -14.83 -34.23 -8.57
C VAL A 425 -13.81 -34.76 -9.55
N ASP A 426 -13.21 -33.85 -10.32
CA ASP A 426 -12.21 -34.14 -11.34
C ASP A 426 -10.82 -33.61 -10.94
N ASP A 427 -10.77 -32.45 -10.28
CA ASP A 427 -9.53 -31.70 -10.04
C ASP A 427 -9.20 -31.65 -8.54
N ILE A 428 -7.93 -31.93 -8.21
CA ILE A 428 -7.35 -31.77 -6.87
C ILE A 428 -6.17 -30.80 -6.96
N VAL A 429 -6.22 -29.71 -6.20
CA VAL A 429 -5.17 -28.66 -6.18
C VAL A 429 -4.50 -28.64 -4.81
N VAL A 430 -3.16 -28.67 -4.79
CA VAL A 430 -2.35 -28.63 -3.56
C VAL A 430 -1.20 -27.62 -3.62
N LEU A 431 -0.65 -27.25 -2.46
CA LEU A 431 0.50 -26.36 -2.40
C LEU A 431 1.76 -27.11 -2.80
N ILE A 432 1.96 -28.30 -2.21
CA ILE A 432 3.19 -29.07 -2.37
C ILE A 432 2.87 -30.46 -2.89
N ASP A 433 3.50 -30.85 -3.99
CA ASP A 433 3.62 -32.23 -4.44
C ASP A 433 4.93 -32.83 -3.95
N HIS A 434 4.83 -33.88 -3.15
CA HIS A 434 5.98 -34.64 -2.68
C HIS A 434 6.69 -35.39 -3.81
N GLY A 435 6.00 -35.68 -4.93
CA GLY A 435 6.52 -36.47 -6.03
C GLY A 435 6.28 -37.97 -5.83
N GLN A 436 7.21 -38.82 -6.27
CA GLN A 436 7.13 -40.29 -6.11
C GLN A 436 5.84 -40.94 -6.69
N GLY A 437 5.43 -40.50 -7.89
CA GLY A 437 4.31 -41.10 -8.65
C GLY A 437 2.94 -40.91 -7.99
N VAL A 438 2.76 -39.93 -7.10
CA VAL A 438 1.45 -39.65 -6.46
C VAL A 438 0.45 -39.11 -7.48
N GLN A 439 0.88 -38.25 -8.40
CA GLN A 439 0.01 -37.73 -9.46
C GLN A 439 -0.49 -38.84 -10.39
N ASP A 440 0.36 -39.82 -10.72
CA ASP A 440 -0.03 -40.97 -11.54
C ASP A 440 -1.09 -41.82 -10.83
N ARG A 441 -0.92 -42.09 -9.53
CA ARG A 441 -1.91 -42.78 -8.70
C ARG A 441 -3.25 -42.05 -8.66
N LEU A 442 -3.25 -40.73 -8.55
CA LEU A 442 -4.47 -39.91 -8.59
C LEU A 442 -5.14 -40.02 -9.96
N ARG A 443 -4.36 -39.99 -11.05
CA ARG A 443 -4.85 -40.12 -12.42
C ARG A 443 -5.48 -41.48 -12.70
N GLU A 444 -4.88 -42.56 -12.18
CA GLU A 444 -5.45 -43.92 -12.25
C GLU A 444 -6.81 -44.03 -11.54
N ASN A 445 -7.04 -43.21 -10.51
CA ASN A 445 -8.31 -43.12 -9.78
C ASN A 445 -9.26 -42.05 -10.35
N GLY A 446 -8.93 -41.49 -11.53
CA GLY A 446 -9.78 -40.53 -12.24
C GLY A 446 -9.71 -39.10 -11.73
N TYR A 447 -8.61 -38.72 -11.06
CA TYR A 447 -8.38 -37.37 -10.57
C TYR A 447 -7.19 -36.71 -11.27
N GLN A 448 -7.35 -35.45 -11.66
CA GLN A 448 -6.25 -34.61 -12.15
C GLN A 448 -5.67 -33.80 -10.98
N ALA A 449 -4.39 -34.04 -10.69
CA ALA A 449 -3.68 -33.34 -9.63
C ALA A 449 -2.95 -32.12 -10.19
N HIS A 450 -3.05 -31.00 -9.49
CA HIS A 450 -2.32 -29.76 -9.79
C HIS A 450 -1.59 -29.31 -8.52
N ALA A 451 -0.32 -28.92 -8.66
CA ALA A 451 0.50 -28.51 -7.53
C ALA A 451 1.21 -27.19 -7.84
N VAL A 452 1.25 -26.31 -6.84
CA VAL A 452 1.97 -25.02 -6.94
C VAL A 452 3.48 -25.25 -6.94
N LEU A 453 3.96 -26.13 -6.06
CA LEU A 453 5.38 -26.43 -5.86
C LEU A 453 5.61 -27.92 -5.91
N LYS A 454 6.70 -28.37 -6.53
CA LYS A 454 7.25 -29.71 -6.30
C LYS A 454 8.30 -29.67 -5.22
N LEU A 455 8.36 -30.74 -4.42
CA LEU A 455 9.36 -30.84 -3.36
C LEU A 455 10.80 -30.79 -3.88
N SER A 456 11.06 -31.33 -5.07
CA SER A 456 12.37 -31.19 -5.73
C SER A 456 12.74 -29.73 -6.02
N GLU A 457 11.78 -28.93 -6.49
CA GLU A 457 11.99 -27.50 -6.80
C GLU A 457 12.25 -26.68 -5.53
N ILE A 458 11.56 -27.02 -4.44
CA ILE A 458 11.78 -26.44 -3.11
C ILE A 458 13.23 -26.68 -2.67
N ILE A 459 13.70 -27.92 -2.77
CA ILE A 459 15.03 -28.33 -2.28
C ILE A 459 16.13 -27.67 -3.10
N GLU A 460 16.01 -27.67 -4.43
CA GLU A 460 16.96 -26.98 -5.31
C GLU A 460 17.04 -25.49 -5.01
N THR A 461 15.88 -24.84 -4.81
CA THR A 461 15.82 -23.41 -4.49
C THR A 461 16.48 -23.09 -3.14
N LEU A 462 16.22 -23.91 -2.11
CA LEU A 462 16.82 -23.73 -0.78
C LEU A 462 18.33 -23.95 -0.79
N TYR A 463 18.82 -24.94 -1.54
CA TYR A 463 20.25 -25.20 -1.68
C TYR A 463 20.95 -24.06 -2.40
N GLN A 464 20.40 -23.59 -3.52
CA GLN A 464 20.93 -22.44 -4.25
C GLN A 464 20.99 -21.20 -3.34
N ALA A 465 19.94 -20.96 -2.55
CA ALA A 465 19.87 -19.83 -1.61
C ALA A 465 20.72 -19.97 -0.33
N GLY A 466 21.48 -21.06 -0.20
CA GLY A 466 22.33 -21.33 0.97
C GLY A 466 21.52 -21.52 2.26
N ARG A 467 20.25 -21.93 2.16
CA ARG A 467 19.38 -22.22 3.31
C ARG A 467 19.55 -23.64 3.85
N ILE A 468 19.97 -24.56 3.00
CA ILE A 468 20.34 -25.93 3.36
C ILE A 468 21.75 -26.24 2.85
N ASN A 469 22.44 -27.15 3.53
CA ASN A 469 23.79 -27.57 3.18
C ASN A 469 23.80 -28.74 2.17
N GLU A 470 24.99 -29.11 1.69
CA GLU A 470 25.17 -30.18 0.70
C GLU A 470 24.77 -31.58 1.24
N GLU A 471 24.93 -31.84 2.54
CA GLU A 471 24.50 -33.10 3.16
C GLU A 471 22.97 -33.21 3.16
N GLU A 472 22.28 -32.14 3.54
CA GLU A 472 20.81 -32.04 3.52
C GLU A 472 20.26 -32.17 2.09
N PHE A 473 20.87 -31.49 1.12
CA PHE A 473 20.50 -31.58 -0.29
C PHE A 473 20.64 -33.03 -0.82
N ASN A 474 21.80 -33.66 -0.59
CA ASN A 474 22.06 -35.02 -1.06
C ASN A 474 21.19 -36.08 -0.38
N SER A 475 20.82 -35.88 0.89
CA SER A 475 19.98 -36.82 1.64
C SER A 475 18.61 -37.06 1.01
N PHE A 476 18.11 -36.10 0.22
CA PHE A 476 16.85 -36.23 -0.50
C PHE A 476 16.93 -37.13 -1.74
N TYR A 477 18.06 -37.13 -2.44
CA TYR A 477 18.25 -37.87 -3.71
C TYR A 477 18.87 -39.26 -3.51
N GLN A 478 19.10 -39.69 -2.26
CA GLN A 478 19.70 -40.99 -1.93
C GLN A 478 18.68 -42.11 -1.62
N GLU A 479 17.39 -41.85 -1.81
CA GLU A 479 16.31 -42.86 -1.85
C GLU A 479 15.72 -42.99 -3.26
#